data_AF-A0A2T4TRH6-F1
#
_entry.id   AF-A0A2T4TRH6-F1
#
_cell.length_a   1.000
_cell.length_b   1.000
_cell.length_c   1.000
_cell.angle_alpha   90.00
_cell.angle_beta   90.00
_cell.angle_gamma   90.00
#
_symmetry.space_group_name_H-M   'P 1'
#
loop_
_entity.id
_entity.type
_entity.pdbx_description
1 polymer ?
#
loop_
_entity_poly.entity_id
_entity_poly.type
_entity_poly.pdbx_seq_one_letter_code
_entity_poly.pdbx_strand_id
1 'polypeptide(L)'
;MQALSECLELSSSLHNFTLGNQTKHIMKRNADKGNSVDENNTPKQRKTSSKNGEIETYLSSYYEFRYNTVLGRTEYRSKEDAHFSKVGRYESNTLRRELDNDVGIITSSDNLYSIIESSFSPRVNPIQEYFNGLPLVDIGNSRGNYSGNSDSCSHGSSGNGNNEHNNHCDISSLSLKAIPELASCVVVRNSDKWLPYLTKWLVAVVANAMDDRECRNHTCLVLTGEQGKFKTTFLDLLCPPALHGYSYTGKIYPQEKDTLTYIGQNLIVNIDDQLKALNKRDENELKNLITCPMVKYRMPYDKYVEEHPHLASFVASVNGNDFLTDPTGSRRFLPFEVLSIDIERAKAVSMDNVYAEAKALLSIGFRYWFDDEEITELYRESEDFQVQTAEMELLLRCFEKPTEDSPNCTYMTTTEIITYLGLYTHHPLSLKHMGEALKRAGFEKVSKRREGGSPIYVYKVKKILPCPLLGSCNYQM
;
A
#
# COMPACT_ATOMS: atom_id res chain seq x y z
N MET A 1 13.77 27.47 -25.27
CA MET A 1 12.63 26.77 -25.91
C MET A 1 11.76 26.24 -24.79
N GLN A 2 10.49 26.64 -24.83
CA GLN A 2 9.54 26.65 -23.71
C GLN A 2 9.37 25.28 -23.04
N ALA A 3 9.43 25.31 -21.71
CA ALA A 3 8.91 24.26 -20.84
C ALA A 3 7.38 24.36 -20.85
N LEU A 4 6.70 23.27 -21.19
CA LEU A 4 5.27 23.12 -20.97
C LEU A 4 5.05 22.68 -19.52
N SER A 5 4.43 23.59 -18.76
CA SER A 5 3.74 23.37 -17.49
C SER A 5 2.29 23.05 -17.84
N GLU A 6 1.79 21.88 -17.44
CA GLU A 6 0.38 21.42 -17.39
C GLU A 6 0.49 19.89 -17.16
N CYS A 7 -0.09 19.24 -16.15
CA CYS A 7 -1.46 19.34 -15.68
C CYS A 7 -1.56 19.03 -14.17
N LEU A 8 -2.01 20.03 -13.40
CA LEU A 8 -2.94 19.86 -12.29
C LEU A 8 -4.29 20.38 -12.81
N GLU A 9 -5.39 19.86 -12.26
CA GLU A 9 -6.80 20.13 -12.58
C GLU A 9 -7.40 19.38 -13.78
N LEU A 10 -8.23 18.38 -13.45
CA LEU A 10 -9.52 18.13 -14.12
C LEU A 10 -10.40 17.32 -13.15
N SER A 11 -11.04 18.03 -12.23
CA SER A 11 -12.23 17.54 -11.52
C SER A 11 -13.42 18.41 -11.91
N SER A 12 -14.16 18.00 -12.95
CA SER A 12 -15.59 18.29 -13.09
C SER A 12 -16.17 17.61 -14.34
N SER A 13 -17.16 16.76 -14.09
CA SER A 13 -18.26 16.35 -14.98
C SER A 13 -17.93 15.67 -16.31
N LEU A 14 -17.99 14.34 -16.31
CA LEU A 14 -18.65 13.59 -17.39
C LEU A 14 -19.59 12.56 -16.77
N HIS A 15 -20.89 12.85 -16.88
CA HIS A 15 -21.98 11.95 -16.54
C HIS A 15 -22.06 10.83 -17.60
N ASN A 16 -22.28 9.59 -17.13
CA ASN A 16 -22.81 8.44 -17.87
C ASN A 16 -21.91 7.82 -18.96
N PHE A 17 -21.13 6.80 -18.57
CA PHE A 17 -20.97 5.59 -19.38
C PHE A 17 -20.73 4.37 -18.45
N THR A 18 -21.83 3.85 -17.92
CA THR A 18 -21.90 2.56 -17.22
C THR A 18 -21.86 1.43 -18.25
N LEU A 19 -20.82 0.60 -18.22
CA LEU A 19 -20.90 -0.78 -18.68
C LEU A 19 -20.63 -1.72 -17.49
N GLY A 20 -21.55 -1.71 -16.54
CA GLY A 20 -21.64 -2.79 -15.56
C GLY A 20 -22.10 -4.04 -16.30
N ASN A 21 -21.27 -5.09 -16.32
CA ASN A 21 -21.72 -6.43 -16.66
C ASN A 21 -22.62 -6.93 -15.52
N GLN A 22 -23.85 -6.43 -15.48
CA GLN A 22 -24.96 -7.12 -14.84
C GLN A 22 -25.30 -8.30 -15.73
N THR A 23 -24.80 -9.49 -15.41
CA THR A 23 -25.38 -10.74 -15.91
C THR A 23 -26.80 -10.85 -15.36
N LYS A 24 -27.74 -10.21 -16.07
CA LYS A 24 -29.17 -10.47 -15.90
C LYS A 24 -29.38 -11.97 -16.13
N HIS A 25 -29.96 -12.64 -15.14
CA HIS A 25 -30.50 -13.99 -15.26
C HIS A 25 -31.36 -14.11 -16.53
N ILE A 26 -30.83 -14.72 -17.58
CA ILE A 26 -31.63 -15.18 -18.72
C ILE A 26 -32.06 -16.61 -18.39
N MET A 27 -33.10 -16.74 -17.57
CA MET A 27 -33.95 -17.92 -17.63
C MET A 27 -35.00 -17.67 -18.72
N LYS A 28 -34.98 -18.47 -19.79
CA LYS A 28 -36.12 -18.57 -20.72
C LYS A 28 -37.33 -19.10 -19.93
N ARG A 29 -38.26 -18.21 -19.57
CA ARG A 29 -39.62 -18.59 -19.19
C ARG A 29 -40.43 -18.77 -20.47
N ASN A 30 -40.89 -20.01 -20.66
CA ASN A 30 -42.07 -20.44 -21.41
C ASN A 30 -42.17 -20.03 -22.89
N ALA A 31 -42.03 -21.02 -23.78
CA ALA A 31 -42.54 -20.95 -25.14
C ALA A 31 -44.07 -21.21 -25.09
N ASP A 32 -44.86 -20.22 -25.50
CA ASP A 32 -46.32 -20.37 -25.65
C ASP A 32 -46.66 -20.99 -27.02
N LYS A 33 -47.26 -22.17 -26.93
CA LYS A 33 -48.41 -22.75 -27.66
C LYS A 33 -48.69 -22.38 -29.13
N GLY A 34 -48.75 -23.44 -29.94
CA GLY A 34 -49.65 -23.58 -31.09
C GLY A 34 -50.11 -25.04 -31.27
N ASN A 35 -51.40 -25.26 -30.98
CA ASN A 35 -52.32 -26.34 -31.41
C ASN A 35 -52.29 -27.75 -30.76
N SER A 36 -53.27 -27.91 -29.85
CA SER A 36 -54.20 -29.02 -29.55
C SER A 36 -54.06 -30.38 -30.28
N VAL A 37 -54.12 -31.49 -29.51
CA VAL A 37 -55.26 -32.44 -29.43
C VAL A 37 -55.17 -33.20 -28.08
N ASP A 38 -56.35 -33.45 -27.49
CA ASP A 38 -56.64 -34.18 -26.25
C ASP A 38 -55.91 -35.52 -26.09
N GLU A 39 -55.44 -35.82 -24.87
CA GLU A 39 -55.79 -37.07 -24.19
C GLU A 39 -55.39 -37.05 -22.70
N ASN A 40 -56.28 -37.60 -21.88
CA ASN A 40 -56.25 -37.63 -20.42
C ASN A 40 -54.92 -38.12 -19.82
N ASN A 41 -54.26 -37.28 -19.02
CA ASN A 41 -53.31 -37.77 -18.01
C ASN A 41 -53.41 -36.92 -16.73
N THR A 42 -53.89 -37.56 -15.67
CA THR A 42 -53.78 -37.11 -14.29
C THR A 42 -52.35 -36.65 -13.96
N PRO A 43 -52.12 -35.54 -13.25
CA PRO A 43 -50.78 -35.13 -12.85
C PRO A 43 -50.27 -36.01 -11.69
N LYS A 44 -49.70 -37.16 -12.03
CA LYS A 44 -48.65 -37.84 -11.24
C LYS A 44 -47.33 -37.18 -11.67
N GLN A 45 -46.30 -36.93 -10.85
CA GLN A 45 -45.96 -37.23 -9.48
C GLN A 45 -44.65 -36.45 -9.19
N ARG A 46 -44.42 -36.11 -7.91
CA ARG A 46 -43.12 -36.00 -7.21
C ARG A 46 -41.97 -35.26 -7.91
N LYS A 47 -41.57 -34.11 -7.33
CA LYS A 47 -40.19 -33.60 -7.40
C LYS A 47 -39.24 -34.64 -6.81
N THR A 48 -38.77 -35.60 -7.59
CA THR A 48 -37.52 -36.30 -7.28
C THR A 48 -36.41 -35.26 -7.46
N SER A 49 -35.64 -35.00 -6.41
CA SER A 49 -34.42 -34.20 -6.50
C SER A 49 -33.59 -34.69 -7.67
N SER A 50 -33.03 -33.78 -8.47
CA SER A 50 -32.06 -34.18 -9.48
C SER A 50 -30.83 -34.76 -8.76
N LYS A 51 -30.10 -35.65 -9.42
CA LYS A 51 -28.84 -36.18 -8.87
C LYS A 51 -27.89 -35.07 -8.38
N ASN A 52 -27.79 -33.98 -9.13
CA ASN A 52 -27.00 -32.81 -8.72
C ASN A 52 -27.62 -32.09 -7.52
N GLY A 53 -28.95 -31.98 -7.44
CA GLY A 53 -29.63 -31.42 -6.26
C GLY A 53 -29.41 -32.25 -4.99
N GLU A 54 -29.30 -33.58 -5.10
CA GLU A 54 -28.94 -34.45 -3.97
C GLU A 54 -27.49 -34.24 -3.53
N ILE A 55 -26.55 -34.11 -4.49
CA ILE A 55 -25.15 -33.75 -4.22
C ILE A 55 -25.08 -32.39 -3.51
N GLU A 56 -25.74 -31.36 -4.04
CA GLU A 56 -25.78 -30.02 -3.44
C GLU A 56 -26.36 -30.05 -2.02
N THR A 57 -27.42 -30.84 -1.80
CA THR A 57 -28.07 -31.00 -0.48
C THR A 57 -27.11 -31.66 0.51
N TYR A 58 -26.42 -32.72 0.10
CA TYR A 58 -25.42 -33.37 0.92
C TYR A 58 -24.27 -32.42 1.28
N LEU A 59 -23.66 -31.80 0.27
CA LEU A 59 -22.54 -30.88 0.45
C LEU A 59 -22.90 -29.72 1.38
N SER A 60 -24.07 -29.10 1.19
CA SER A 60 -24.55 -28.00 2.06
C SER A 60 -24.92 -28.44 3.47
N SER A 61 -25.16 -29.73 3.69
CA SER A 61 -25.49 -30.27 5.01
C SER A 61 -24.25 -30.34 5.91
N TYR A 62 -23.10 -30.73 5.34
CA TYR A 62 -21.86 -30.96 6.09
C TYR A 62 -20.80 -29.87 5.93
N TYR A 63 -20.81 -29.18 4.79
CA TYR A 63 -19.77 -28.22 4.43
C TYR A 63 -20.35 -26.86 4.08
N GLU A 64 -19.48 -25.86 4.19
CA GLU A 64 -19.70 -24.54 3.65
C GLU A 64 -18.67 -24.29 2.54
N PHE A 65 -19.15 -23.85 1.38
CA PHE A 65 -18.32 -23.56 0.21
C PHE A 65 -18.35 -22.07 -0.10
N ARG A 66 -17.22 -21.56 -0.58
CA ARG A 66 -17.12 -20.21 -1.16
C ARG A 66 -16.16 -20.20 -2.33
N TYR A 67 -16.38 -19.31 -3.28
CA TYR A 67 -15.41 -19.00 -4.32
C TYR A 67 -14.62 -17.76 -3.91
N ASN A 68 -13.34 -17.95 -3.57
CA ASN A 68 -12.44 -16.90 -3.17
C ASN A 68 -12.05 -16.06 -4.40
N THR A 69 -12.57 -14.83 -4.48
CA THR A 69 -12.34 -13.95 -5.63
C THR A 69 -10.94 -13.34 -5.67
N VAL A 70 -10.22 -13.34 -4.54
CA VAL A 70 -8.85 -12.83 -4.44
C VAL A 70 -7.85 -13.87 -4.98
N LEU A 71 -8.02 -15.14 -4.59
CA LEU A 71 -7.14 -16.22 -4.99
C LEU A 71 -7.60 -16.98 -6.24
N GLY A 72 -8.80 -16.70 -6.75
CA GLY A 72 -9.36 -17.32 -7.96
C GLY A 72 -9.64 -18.82 -7.80
N ARG A 73 -10.15 -19.25 -6.64
CA ARG A 73 -10.32 -20.69 -6.34
C ARG A 73 -11.49 -20.96 -5.40
N THR A 74 -12.08 -22.16 -5.50
CA THR A 74 -13.06 -22.64 -4.52
C THR A 74 -12.37 -23.10 -3.25
N GLU A 75 -12.95 -22.71 -2.12
CA GLU A 75 -12.55 -23.11 -0.77
C GLU A 75 -13.77 -23.69 -0.05
N TYR A 76 -13.50 -24.59 0.90
CA TYR A 76 -14.53 -25.21 1.71
C TYR A 76 -14.07 -25.38 3.16
N ARG A 77 -15.02 -25.51 4.07
CA ARG A 77 -14.78 -25.92 5.46
C ARG A 77 -15.88 -26.85 5.94
N SER A 78 -15.58 -27.69 6.92
CA SER A 78 -16.63 -28.34 7.70
C SER A 78 -17.40 -27.30 8.49
N LYS A 79 -18.69 -27.55 8.77
CA LYS A 79 -19.48 -26.66 9.66
C LYS A 79 -18.94 -26.57 11.09
N GLU A 80 -18.10 -27.52 11.49
CA GLU A 80 -17.42 -27.53 12.79
C GLU A 80 -16.04 -26.85 12.75
N ASP A 81 -15.49 -26.59 11.55
CA ASP A 81 -14.18 -25.96 11.38
C ASP A 81 -14.34 -24.45 11.18
N ALA A 82 -13.39 -23.68 11.72
CA ALA A 82 -13.34 -22.25 11.52
C ALA A 82 -12.70 -21.88 10.16
N HIS A 83 -11.75 -22.68 9.66
CA HIS A 83 -10.87 -22.29 8.57
C HIS A 83 -11.27 -22.88 7.22
N PHE A 84 -11.28 -22.03 6.21
CA PHE A 84 -11.46 -22.45 4.82
C PHE A 84 -10.17 -23.05 4.26
N SER A 85 -10.31 -24.21 3.62
CA SER A 85 -9.25 -24.91 2.91
C SER A 85 -9.52 -24.93 1.41
N LYS A 86 -8.45 -24.88 0.60
CA LYS A 86 -8.57 -24.98 -0.87
C LYS A 86 -9.19 -26.33 -1.24
N VAL A 87 -10.16 -26.34 -2.15
CA VAL A 87 -10.61 -27.59 -2.78
C VAL A 87 -9.59 -27.99 -3.84
N GLY A 88 -8.66 -28.86 -3.46
CA GLY A 88 -7.70 -29.47 -4.37
C GLY A 88 -8.19 -30.80 -4.93
N ARG A 89 -7.31 -31.45 -5.69
CA ARG A 89 -7.57 -32.80 -6.24
C ARG A 89 -7.81 -33.83 -5.15
N TYR A 90 -7.10 -33.74 -4.03
CA TYR A 90 -7.24 -34.68 -2.92
C TYR A 90 -8.60 -34.53 -2.26
N GLU A 91 -8.98 -33.29 -1.93
CA GLU A 91 -10.23 -32.93 -1.27
C GLU A 91 -11.43 -33.27 -2.14
N SER A 92 -11.36 -32.98 -3.44
CA SER A 92 -12.38 -33.38 -4.43
C SER A 92 -12.59 -34.90 -4.46
N ASN A 93 -11.51 -35.69 -4.40
CA ASN A 93 -11.61 -37.14 -4.35
C ASN A 93 -12.18 -37.64 -3.01
N THR A 94 -11.88 -36.96 -1.91
CA THR A 94 -12.45 -37.26 -0.59
C THR A 94 -13.96 -37.02 -0.59
N LEU A 95 -14.42 -35.85 -1.03
CA LEU A 95 -15.84 -35.51 -1.15
C LEU A 95 -16.60 -36.49 -2.05
N ARG A 96 -15.98 -36.90 -3.16
CA ARG A 96 -16.55 -37.92 -4.06
C ARG A 96 -16.71 -39.28 -3.38
N ARG A 97 -15.73 -39.69 -2.57
CA ARG A 97 -15.77 -40.96 -1.83
C ARG A 97 -16.84 -40.94 -0.74
N GLU A 98 -17.04 -39.80 -0.07
CA GLU A 98 -18.10 -39.61 0.93
C GLU A 98 -19.49 -39.67 0.29
N LEU A 99 -19.71 -38.96 -0.82
CA LEU A 99 -20.98 -39.02 -1.58
C LEU A 99 -21.36 -40.45 -1.99
N ASP A 100 -20.37 -41.25 -2.40
CA ASP A 100 -20.57 -42.66 -2.76
C ASP A 100 -20.89 -43.53 -1.54
N ASN A 101 -20.15 -43.37 -0.44
CA ASN A 101 -20.34 -44.20 0.76
C ASN A 101 -21.60 -43.86 1.55
N ASP A 102 -21.90 -42.56 1.73
CA ASP A 102 -22.90 -42.10 2.69
C ASP A 102 -24.28 -41.96 2.05
N VAL A 103 -24.32 -41.63 0.75
CA VAL A 103 -25.56 -41.38 0.00
C VAL A 103 -25.72 -42.33 -1.20
N GLY A 104 -24.68 -43.11 -1.55
CA GLY A 104 -24.73 -44.01 -2.72
C GLY A 104 -24.64 -43.28 -4.06
N ILE A 105 -24.20 -42.01 -4.08
CA ILE A 105 -24.18 -41.19 -5.29
C ILE A 105 -22.81 -41.26 -5.97
N ILE A 106 -22.73 -42.09 -7.02
CA ILE A 106 -21.53 -42.16 -7.87
C ILE A 106 -21.50 -40.94 -8.81
N THR A 107 -20.53 -40.04 -8.65
CA THR A 107 -20.30 -38.89 -9.54
C THR A 107 -18.87 -38.84 -10.07
N SER A 108 -18.66 -38.19 -11.23
CA SER A 108 -17.31 -37.89 -11.73
C SER A 108 -16.71 -36.69 -10.98
N SER A 109 -15.37 -36.58 -11.00
CA SER A 109 -14.67 -35.40 -10.50
C SER A 109 -15.14 -34.13 -11.22
N ASP A 110 -15.30 -34.21 -12.54
CA ASP A 110 -15.61 -33.04 -13.36
C ASP A 110 -17.03 -32.51 -13.10
N ASN A 111 -17.98 -33.40 -12.83
CA ASN A 111 -19.33 -33.00 -12.42
C ASN A 111 -19.29 -32.34 -11.03
N LEU A 112 -18.51 -32.90 -10.09
CA LEU A 112 -18.34 -32.31 -8.76
C LEU A 112 -17.70 -30.92 -8.85
N TYR A 113 -16.61 -30.77 -9.62
CA TYR A 113 -15.97 -29.47 -9.89
C TYR A 113 -16.95 -28.48 -10.50
N SER A 114 -17.72 -28.90 -11.51
CA SER A 114 -18.71 -28.04 -12.15
C SER A 114 -19.77 -27.53 -11.18
N ILE A 115 -20.14 -28.31 -10.17
CA ILE A 115 -21.07 -27.87 -9.12
C ILE A 115 -20.37 -26.87 -8.20
N ILE A 116 -19.23 -27.22 -7.62
CA ILE A 116 -18.55 -26.39 -6.61
C ILE A 116 -17.88 -25.12 -7.17
N GLU A 117 -17.65 -25.03 -8.48
CA GLU A 117 -17.16 -23.82 -9.16
C GLU A 117 -18.31 -23.01 -9.80
N SER A 118 -19.56 -23.35 -9.50
CA SER A 118 -20.75 -22.62 -9.96
C SER A 118 -21.32 -21.69 -8.88
N SER A 119 -22.52 -21.16 -9.13
CA SER A 119 -23.30 -20.38 -8.17
C SER A 119 -23.65 -21.13 -6.87
N PHE A 120 -23.40 -22.43 -6.80
CA PHE A 120 -23.43 -23.18 -5.54
C PHE A 120 -22.46 -22.61 -4.50
N SER A 121 -21.28 -22.16 -4.95
CA SER A 121 -20.28 -21.51 -4.10
C SER A 121 -20.39 -20.00 -4.26
N PRO A 122 -20.89 -19.25 -3.25
CA PRO A 122 -20.97 -17.80 -3.33
C PRO A 122 -19.59 -17.19 -3.53
N ARG A 123 -19.51 -16.17 -4.40
CA ARG A 123 -18.27 -15.43 -4.64
C ARG A 123 -18.04 -14.46 -3.48
N VAL A 124 -16.90 -14.59 -2.81
CA VAL A 124 -16.55 -13.82 -1.62
C VAL A 124 -15.14 -13.28 -1.76
N ASN A 125 -14.93 -12.02 -1.38
CA ASN A 125 -13.61 -11.45 -1.12
C ASN A 125 -13.29 -11.63 0.37
N PRO A 126 -12.41 -12.56 0.78
CA PRO A 126 -12.21 -12.87 2.19
C PRO A 126 -11.55 -11.74 2.98
N ILE A 127 -10.80 -10.86 2.33
CA ILE A 127 -10.18 -9.69 2.95
C ILE A 127 -11.27 -8.67 3.32
N GLN A 128 -12.18 -8.37 2.40
CA GLN A 128 -13.31 -7.48 2.67
C GLN A 128 -14.29 -8.09 3.68
N GLU A 129 -14.56 -9.39 3.60
CA GLU A 129 -15.37 -10.13 4.56
C GLU A 129 -14.80 -9.99 5.99
N TYR A 130 -13.48 -10.14 6.15
CA TYR A 130 -12.79 -9.91 7.41
C TYR A 130 -13.05 -8.50 7.95
N PHE A 131 -12.76 -7.45 7.17
CA PHE A 131 -12.97 -6.08 7.62
C PHE A 131 -14.44 -5.78 7.91
N ASN A 132 -15.37 -6.33 7.14
CA ASN A 132 -16.81 -6.20 7.39
C ASN A 132 -17.26 -6.87 8.70
N GLY A 133 -16.65 -8.01 9.04
CA GLY A 133 -16.92 -8.76 10.28
C GLY A 133 -16.32 -8.16 11.55
N LEU A 134 -15.39 -7.20 11.44
CA LEU A 134 -14.81 -6.53 12.61
C LEU A 134 -15.87 -5.79 13.43
N PRO A 135 -15.74 -5.76 14.77
CA PRO A 135 -16.70 -5.11 15.66
C PRO A 135 -16.80 -3.61 15.36
N LEU A 136 -18.00 -3.06 15.54
CA LEU A 136 -18.20 -1.61 15.48
C LEU A 136 -17.62 -0.98 16.74
N VAL A 137 -16.72 -0.01 16.54
CA VAL A 137 -16.10 0.76 17.62
C VAL A 137 -16.64 2.19 17.56
N ASP A 138 -17.22 2.64 18.67
CA ASP A 138 -17.65 4.04 18.81
C ASP A 138 -16.46 4.87 19.32
N ILE A 139 -15.78 5.55 18.38
CA ILE A 139 -14.69 6.46 18.70
C ILE A 139 -15.31 7.83 18.98
N GLY A 140 -15.82 8.01 20.19
CA GLY A 140 -16.42 9.26 20.64
C GLY A 140 -15.42 10.42 20.62
N ASN A 141 -15.92 11.62 20.28
CA ASN A 141 -15.16 12.86 20.34
C ASN A 141 -15.09 13.31 21.81
N SER A 142 -13.91 13.32 22.43
CA SER A 142 -13.73 13.78 23.81
C SER A 142 -13.74 15.32 23.90
N ARG A 143 -14.78 15.97 23.37
CA ARG A 143 -15.10 17.37 23.70
C ARG A 143 -16.33 17.36 24.58
N GLY A 144 -16.09 17.58 25.88
CA GLY A 144 -17.05 17.38 26.95
C GLY A 144 -18.39 18.09 26.77
N ASN A 145 -19.43 17.34 27.11
CA ASN A 145 -20.71 17.87 27.58
C ASN A 145 -20.48 18.79 28.77
N TYR A 146 -20.44 20.10 28.54
CA TYR A 146 -20.91 21.06 29.54
C TYR A 146 -22.39 21.30 29.26
N SER A 147 -23.25 20.54 29.93
CA SER A 147 -24.65 20.91 30.13
C SER A 147 -24.71 22.10 31.10
N GLY A 148 -24.39 23.29 30.58
CA GLY A 148 -24.63 24.56 31.23
C GLY A 148 -26.02 25.05 30.88
N ASN A 149 -26.92 24.91 31.84
CA ASN A 149 -28.25 25.50 31.88
C ASN A 149 -28.18 27.02 31.56
N SER A 150 -28.88 27.51 30.53
CA SER A 150 -29.46 28.87 30.56
C SER A 150 -30.52 29.04 29.49
N ASP A 151 -31.68 29.47 29.96
CA ASP A 151 -32.85 29.85 29.21
C ASP A 151 -32.61 31.10 28.33
N SER A 152 -33.43 31.16 27.28
CA SER A 152 -34.13 32.36 26.77
C SER A 152 -33.52 33.22 25.63
N CYS A 153 -34.39 33.37 24.63
CA CYS A 153 -34.69 34.56 23.81
C CYS A 153 -33.99 34.79 22.45
N SER A 154 -34.87 35.01 21.49
CA SER A 154 -34.72 35.29 20.06
C SER A 154 -34.16 36.69 19.77
N HIS A 155 -33.36 36.83 18.70
CA HIS A 155 -33.57 37.80 17.62
C HIS A 155 -32.56 37.57 16.48
N GLY A 156 -33.04 37.64 15.23
CA GLY A 156 -32.23 37.38 14.04
C GLY A 156 -31.30 38.51 13.64
N SER A 157 -30.30 38.18 12.83
CA SER A 157 -29.80 39.02 11.74
C SER A 157 -28.89 38.21 10.81
N SER A 158 -29.05 38.55 9.54
CA SER A 158 -28.33 38.07 8.36
C SER A 158 -26.81 38.28 8.46
N GLY A 159 -26.02 37.31 8.00
CA GLY A 159 -24.56 37.44 7.89
C GLY A 159 -23.95 36.33 7.04
N ASN A 160 -23.57 36.68 5.81
CA ASN A 160 -22.74 35.90 4.90
C ASN A 160 -21.44 35.44 5.58
N GLY A 161 -21.05 34.18 5.37
CA GLY A 161 -19.75 33.68 5.77
C GLY A 161 -19.56 32.22 5.34
N ASN A 162 -18.91 32.03 4.21
CA ASN A 162 -18.38 30.74 3.78
C ASN A 162 -17.35 30.28 4.82
N ASN A 163 -17.73 29.34 5.68
CA ASN A 163 -16.78 28.61 6.51
C ASN A 163 -16.77 27.16 6.03
N GLU A 164 -15.85 26.87 5.10
CA GLU A 164 -15.37 25.51 4.88
C GLU A 164 -14.72 25.04 6.19
N HIS A 165 -15.46 24.23 6.95
CA HIS A 165 -14.93 23.58 8.13
C HIS A 165 -13.92 22.51 7.69
N ASN A 166 -12.63 22.89 7.73
CA ASN A 166 -11.54 21.94 7.84
C ASN A 166 -11.67 21.21 9.18
N ASN A 167 -12.42 20.10 9.17
CA ASN A 167 -12.50 19.15 10.27
C ASN A 167 -11.16 18.42 10.39
N HIS A 168 -10.18 19.08 11.00
CA HIS A 168 -8.96 18.44 11.45
C HIS A 168 -9.29 17.63 12.70
N CYS A 169 -9.66 16.36 12.55
CA CYS A 169 -9.85 15.45 13.68
C CYS A 169 -8.49 15.12 14.29
N ASP A 170 -8.11 15.85 15.33
CA ASP A 170 -6.88 15.59 16.09
C ASP A 170 -6.98 14.23 16.78
N ILE A 171 -6.04 13.31 16.47
CA ILE A 171 -5.98 11.95 17.03
C ILE A 171 -6.00 11.96 18.57
N SER A 172 -5.44 13.01 19.18
CA SER A 172 -5.41 13.23 20.63
C SER A 172 -6.80 13.41 21.28
N SER A 173 -7.83 13.73 20.49
CA SER A 173 -9.21 13.92 20.97
C SER A 173 -10.07 12.65 20.90
N LEU A 174 -9.55 11.59 20.29
CA LEU A 174 -10.24 10.32 20.05
C LEU A 174 -9.85 9.27 21.09
N SER A 175 -10.82 8.49 21.56
CA SER A 175 -10.60 7.41 22.53
C SER A 175 -10.04 6.14 21.85
N LEU A 176 -8.84 6.22 21.27
CA LEU A 176 -8.12 5.08 20.71
C LEU A 176 -7.34 4.33 21.80
N LYS A 177 -7.30 3.00 21.73
CA LYS A 177 -6.56 2.14 22.67
C LYS A 177 -5.60 1.20 21.95
N ALA A 178 -6.08 0.45 20.96
CA ALA A 178 -5.32 -0.61 20.31
C ALA A 178 -4.22 -0.05 19.38
N ILE A 179 -4.51 0.99 18.59
CA ILE A 179 -3.49 1.63 17.74
C ILE A 179 -2.36 2.27 18.58
N PRO A 180 -2.65 3.08 19.62
CA PRO A 180 -1.62 3.57 20.53
C PRO A 180 -0.84 2.47 21.24
N GLU A 181 -1.51 1.40 21.67
CA GLU A 181 -0.87 0.25 22.31
C GLU A 181 0.13 -0.42 21.36
N LEU A 182 -0.27 -0.70 20.11
CA LEU A 182 0.62 -1.24 19.08
C LEU A 182 1.80 -0.29 18.81
N ALA A 183 1.53 1.00 18.64
CA ALA A 183 2.56 2.00 18.38
C ALA A 183 3.60 2.05 19.50
N SER A 184 3.15 1.96 20.76
CA SER A 184 4.02 2.01 21.93
C SER A 184 5.05 0.87 21.99
N CYS A 185 4.79 -0.26 21.30
CA CYS A 185 5.70 -1.42 21.25
C CYS A 185 6.97 -1.15 20.44
N VAL A 186 6.99 -0.07 19.65
CA VAL A 186 8.13 0.31 18.80
C VAL A 186 8.68 1.64 19.29
N VAL A 187 9.96 1.65 19.64
CA VAL A 187 10.70 2.87 19.96
C VAL A 187 11.47 3.29 18.71
N VAL A 188 11.16 4.48 18.19
CA VAL A 188 11.82 5.05 17.02
C VAL A 188 12.52 6.38 17.37
N ARG A 189 13.47 6.81 16.53
CA ARG A 189 14.18 8.09 16.73
C ARG A 189 13.22 9.29 16.75
N ASN A 190 12.27 9.35 15.82
CA ASN A 190 11.26 10.41 15.71
C ASN A 190 9.91 9.99 16.34
N SER A 191 9.90 9.87 17.66
CA SER A 191 8.77 9.31 18.41
C SER A 191 7.46 10.10 18.28
N ASP A 192 7.54 11.41 18.04
CA ASP A 192 6.41 12.33 17.89
C ASP A 192 5.60 12.08 16.60
N LYS A 193 6.23 11.54 15.55
CA LYS A 193 5.58 11.26 14.26
C LYS A 193 5.13 9.81 14.09
N TRP A 194 5.62 8.90 14.94
CA TRP A 194 5.34 7.48 14.80
C TRP A 194 3.85 7.13 14.88
N LEU A 195 3.20 7.51 15.99
CA LEU A 195 1.78 7.24 16.19
C LEU A 195 0.88 7.85 15.10
N PRO A 196 0.98 9.15 14.74
CA PRO A 196 0.10 9.71 13.73
C PRO A 196 0.30 9.05 12.36
N TYR A 197 1.53 8.74 11.96
CA TYR A 197 1.80 8.19 10.63
C TYR A 197 1.43 6.71 10.56
N LEU A 198 1.68 5.93 11.63
CA LEU A 198 1.20 4.55 11.72
C LEU A 198 -0.34 4.51 11.68
N THR A 199 -1.02 5.42 12.37
CA THR A 199 -2.49 5.52 12.35
C THR A 199 -2.99 5.80 10.95
N LYS A 200 -2.43 6.80 10.26
CA LYS A 200 -2.76 7.11 8.86
C LYS A 200 -2.56 5.91 7.96
N TRP A 201 -1.41 5.25 8.08
CA TRP A 201 -1.09 4.08 7.25
C TRP A 201 -2.07 2.93 7.49
N LEU A 202 -2.41 2.60 8.74
CA LEU A 202 -3.40 1.55 9.07
C LEU A 202 -4.80 1.87 8.52
N VAL A 203 -5.24 3.13 8.61
CA VAL A 203 -6.52 3.56 8.02
C VAL A 203 -6.46 3.45 6.48
N ALA A 204 -5.33 3.78 5.88
CA ALA A 204 -5.11 3.62 4.44
C ALA A 204 -5.17 2.15 3.99
N VAL A 205 -4.67 1.21 4.81
CA VAL A 205 -4.80 -0.25 4.56
C VAL A 205 -6.27 -0.65 4.45
N VAL A 206 -7.10 -0.23 5.42
CA VAL A 206 -8.55 -0.52 5.41
C VAL A 206 -9.21 0.14 4.20
N ALA A 207 -8.90 1.41 3.92
CA ALA A 207 -9.45 2.11 2.77
C ALA A 207 -9.10 1.42 1.45
N ASN A 208 -7.87 0.92 1.32
CA ASN A 208 -7.40 0.22 0.13
C ASN A 208 -8.07 -1.14 -0.05
N ALA A 209 -8.21 -1.92 1.03
CA ALA A 209 -8.86 -3.22 0.98
C ALA A 209 -10.38 -3.13 0.65
N MET A 210 -11.02 -2.02 1.01
CA MET A 210 -12.46 -1.81 0.84
C MET A 210 -12.83 -1.11 -0.48
N ASP A 211 -11.87 -0.68 -1.30
CA ASP A 211 -12.09 -0.04 -2.59
C ASP A 211 -11.60 -0.92 -3.75
N ASP A 212 -12.54 -1.37 -4.59
CA ASP A 212 -12.21 -2.22 -5.75
C ASP A 212 -11.83 -1.43 -7.02
N ARG A 213 -11.79 -0.10 -6.97
CA ARG A 213 -11.65 0.78 -8.15
C ARG A 213 -10.32 1.51 -8.19
N GLU A 214 -9.85 1.96 -7.03
CA GLU A 214 -8.68 2.82 -6.93
C GLU A 214 -7.73 2.33 -5.84
N CYS A 215 -6.43 2.46 -6.10
CA CYS A 215 -5.43 2.34 -5.05
C CYS A 215 -5.58 3.53 -4.09
N ARG A 216 -5.84 3.25 -2.81
CA ARG A 216 -6.02 4.26 -1.76
C ARG A 216 -4.79 4.45 -0.90
N ASN A 217 -3.96 3.42 -0.73
CA ASN A 217 -2.74 3.51 0.06
C ASN A 217 -1.53 3.75 -0.83
N HIS A 218 -1.10 5.01 -0.94
CA HIS A 218 0.05 5.40 -1.77
C HIS A 218 1.39 5.38 -1.04
N THR A 219 1.42 4.84 0.17
CA THR A 219 2.57 4.89 1.07
C THR A 219 3.03 3.50 1.51
N CYS A 220 4.34 3.31 1.54
CA CYS A 220 5.03 2.14 2.06
C CYS A 220 5.61 2.48 3.42
N LEU A 221 5.22 1.75 4.46
CA LEU A 221 5.79 1.90 5.81
C LEU A 221 7.17 1.25 5.85
N VAL A 222 8.21 2.01 6.18
CA VAL A 222 9.59 1.50 6.17
C VAL A 222 10.20 1.53 7.57
N LEU A 223 10.59 0.37 8.09
CA LEU A 223 11.35 0.26 9.33
C LEU A 223 12.84 0.07 9.01
N THR A 224 13.65 1.01 9.47
CA THR A 224 15.11 1.00 9.29
C THR A 224 15.84 0.94 10.64
N GLY A 225 17.16 0.79 10.62
CA GLY A 225 18.02 0.69 11.79
C GLY A 225 18.86 -0.59 11.78
N GLU A 226 19.44 -0.92 12.93
CA GLU A 226 20.33 -2.07 13.10
C GLU A 226 19.64 -3.41 12.81
N GLN A 227 20.45 -4.41 12.43
CA GLN A 227 19.98 -5.78 12.26
C GLN A 227 19.55 -6.37 13.61
N GLY A 228 18.62 -7.34 13.58
CA GLY A 228 18.22 -8.09 14.78
C GLY A 228 17.24 -7.35 15.71
N LYS A 229 16.59 -6.28 15.24
CA LYS A 229 15.60 -5.50 16.00
C LYS A 229 14.15 -5.96 15.81
N PHE A 230 13.90 -7.14 15.26
CA PHE A 230 12.55 -7.68 14.95
C PHE A 230 11.70 -6.87 13.95
N LYS A 231 12.33 -6.02 13.11
CA LYS A 231 11.62 -5.15 12.13
C LYS A 231 10.70 -5.93 11.20
N THR A 232 11.23 -6.92 10.48
CA THR A 232 10.45 -7.76 9.55
C THR A 232 9.34 -8.49 10.29
N THR A 233 9.63 -9.07 11.46
CA THR A 233 8.64 -9.78 12.28
C THR A 233 7.51 -8.87 12.75
N PHE A 234 7.80 -7.64 13.20
CA PHE A 234 6.77 -6.68 13.57
C PHE A 234 5.89 -6.29 12.38
N LEU A 235 6.49 -6.09 11.20
CA LEU A 235 5.75 -5.78 9.98
C LEU A 235 4.85 -6.95 9.53
N ASP A 236 5.30 -8.20 9.70
CA ASP A 236 4.47 -9.37 9.42
C ASP A 236 3.25 -9.45 10.34
N LEU A 237 3.36 -8.99 11.61
CA LEU A 237 2.23 -8.95 12.55
C LEU A 237 1.11 -8.00 12.09
N LEU A 238 1.39 -7.03 11.22
CA LEU A 238 0.36 -6.13 10.68
C LEU A 238 -0.65 -6.89 9.82
N CYS A 239 -0.33 -8.08 9.32
CA CYS A 239 -1.31 -8.98 8.73
C CYS A 239 -2.04 -9.74 9.84
N PRO A 240 -3.38 -9.62 9.96
CA PRO A 240 -4.10 -10.29 11.04
C PRO A 240 -4.09 -11.81 10.84
N PRO A 241 -4.09 -12.63 11.91
CA PRO A 241 -4.00 -14.10 11.79
C PRO A 241 -5.05 -14.73 10.86
N ALA A 242 -6.27 -14.21 10.85
CA ALA A 242 -7.34 -14.66 9.95
C ALA A 242 -7.01 -14.48 8.46
N LEU A 243 -6.09 -13.57 8.13
CA LEU A 243 -5.63 -13.26 6.79
C LEU A 243 -4.16 -13.65 6.54
N HIS A 244 -3.56 -14.52 7.36
CA HIS A 244 -2.16 -14.97 7.17
C HIS A 244 -1.88 -15.53 5.75
N GLY A 245 -2.89 -16.07 5.07
CA GLY A 245 -2.79 -16.52 3.67
C GLY A 245 -2.77 -15.41 2.61
N TYR A 246 -2.91 -14.15 3.02
CA TYR A 246 -2.95 -12.94 2.18
C TYR A 246 -1.80 -11.98 2.57
N SER A 247 -0.66 -12.52 2.96
CA SER A 247 0.57 -11.76 3.15
C SER A 247 1.71 -12.40 2.39
N TYR A 248 2.56 -11.55 1.81
CA TYR A 248 3.81 -11.96 1.19
C TYR A 248 4.98 -11.26 1.87
N THR A 249 6.00 -12.02 2.25
CA THR A 249 7.24 -11.49 2.82
C THR A 249 8.42 -12.02 2.01
N GLY A 250 9.21 -11.12 1.43
CA GLY A 250 10.35 -11.51 0.62
C GLY A 250 10.83 -10.43 -0.34
N LYS A 251 11.48 -10.89 -1.41
CA LYS A 251 12.05 -10.02 -2.45
C LYS A 251 11.05 -9.78 -3.55
N ILE A 252 10.87 -8.53 -3.93
CA ILE A 252 10.04 -8.12 -5.05
C ILE A 252 10.94 -7.77 -6.23
N TYR A 253 10.66 -8.31 -7.39
CA TYR A 253 11.32 -7.90 -8.62
C TYR A 253 10.34 -7.03 -9.41
N PRO A 254 10.46 -5.70 -9.38
CA PRO A 254 9.41 -4.80 -9.90
C PRO A 254 9.06 -5.01 -11.38
N GLN A 255 10.00 -5.56 -12.15
CA GLN A 255 9.85 -5.83 -13.58
C GLN A 255 9.19 -7.19 -13.87
N GLU A 256 9.03 -8.06 -12.87
CA GLU A 256 8.46 -9.40 -13.04
C GLU A 256 6.94 -9.39 -12.94
N LYS A 257 6.28 -10.22 -13.76
CA LYS A 257 4.83 -10.34 -13.78
C LYS A 257 4.26 -10.92 -12.48
N ASP A 258 5.03 -11.75 -11.79
CA ASP A 258 4.61 -12.39 -10.54
C ASP A 258 4.41 -11.36 -9.42
N THR A 259 5.11 -10.22 -9.47
CA THR A 259 4.89 -9.09 -8.56
C THR A 259 3.47 -8.55 -8.63
N LEU A 260 2.86 -8.50 -9.81
CA LEU A 260 1.47 -8.05 -9.95
C LEU A 260 0.50 -9.01 -9.26
N THR A 261 0.80 -10.31 -9.27
CA THR A 261 0.03 -11.31 -8.51
C THR A 261 0.15 -11.06 -7.02
N TYR A 262 1.34 -10.74 -6.50
CA TYR A 262 1.50 -10.41 -5.08
C TYR A 262 0.65 -9.20 -4.67
N ILE A 263 0.58 -8.18 -5.54
CA ILE A 263 -0.20 -6.97 -5.28
C ILE A 263 -1.72 -7.24 -5.32
N GLY A 264 -2.17 -8.08 -6.25
CA GLY A 264 -3.59 -8.40 -6.42
C GLY A 264 -4.13 -9.46 -5.46
N GLN A 265 -3.26 -10.20 -4.77
CA GLN A 265 -3.66 -11.34 -3.93
C GLN A 265 -3.33 -11.21 -2.44
N ASN A 266 -2.59 -10.18 -2.03
CA ASN A 266 -2.20 -10.00 -0.63
C ASN A 266 -2.70 -8.67 -0.08
N LEU A 267 -3.09 -8.67 1.20
CA LEU A 267 -3.36 -7.46 1.97
C LEU A 267 -2.05 -6.73 2.29
N ILE A 268 -1.03 -7.47 2.74
CA ILE A 268 0.28 -6.92 3.12
C ILE A 268 1.37 -7.53 2.24
N VAL A 269 2.20 -6.67 1.68
CA VAL A 269 3.40 -7.04 0.93
C VAL A 269 4.62 -6.46 1.66
N ASN A 270 5.37 -7.32 2.34
CA ASN A 270 6.54 -6.99 3.13
C ASN A 270 7.83 -7.21 2.33
N ILE A 271 8.51 -6.11 2.03
CA ILE A 271 9.77 -6.07 1.27
C ILE A 271 10.93 -6.21 2.26
N ASP A 272 11.52 -7.40 2.31
CA ASP A 272 12.56 -7.72 3.30
C ASP A 272 13.97 -7.41 2.79
N ASP A 273 14.63 -6.45 3.45
CA ASP A 273 16.02 -5.99 3.24
C ASP A 273 16.40 -5.69 1.77
N GLN A 274 15.42 -5.41 0.92
CA GLN A 274 15.67 -5.21 -0.51
C GLN A 274 15.82 -3.74 -0.88
N LEU A 275 15.19 -2.80 -0.16
CA LEU A 275 15.16 -1.39 -0.56
C LEU A 275 16.58 -0.80 -0.71
N LYS A 276 17.53 -1.21 0.14
CA LYS A 276 18.93 -0.78 0.07
C LYS A 276 19.67 -1.29 -1.18
N ALA A 277 19.24 -2.43 -1.72
CA ALA A 277 19.86 -3.05 -2.89
C ALA A 277 19.22 -2.61 -4.21
N LEU A 278 18.13 -1.84 -4.17
CA LEU A 278 17.46 -1.37 -5.38
C LEU A 278 18.31 -0.30 -6.08
N ASN A 279 18.45 -0.44 -7.38
CA ASN A 279 18.98 0.63 -8.21
C ASN A 279 17.88 1.69 -8.47
N LYS A 280 18.27 2.86 -8.98
CA LYS A 280 17.33 3.97 -9.27
C LYS A 280 16.18 3.60 -10.21
N ARG A 281 16.38 2.65 -11.14
CA ARG A 281 15.33 2.19 -12.04
C ARG A 281 14.30 1.36 -11.29
N ASP A 282 14.76 0.38 -10.51
CA ASP A 282 13.88 -0.52 -9.76
C ASP A 282 13.17 0.23 -8.62
N GLU A 283 13.82 1.21 -7.98
CA GLU A 283 13.16 2.11 -7.03
C GLU A 283 11.99 2.88 -7.69
N ASN A 284 12.19 3.39 -8.90
CA ASN A 284 11.13 4.09 -9.64
C ASN A 284 9.99 3.17 -10.06
N GLU A 285 10.30 1.93 -10.46
CA GLU A 285 9.27 0.94 -10.77
C GLU A 285 8.49 0.54 -9.52
N LEU A 286 9.17 0.34 -8.40
CA LEU A 286 8.51 0.06 -7.12
C LEU A 286 7.58 1.20 -6.72
N LYS A 287 7.99 2.46 -6.90
CA LYS A 287 7.13 3.63 -6.68
C LYS A 287 5.86 3.59 -7.56
N ASN A 288 5.98 3.14 -8.81
CA ASN A 288 4.83 2.97 -9.68
C ASN A 288 3.91 1.86 -9.19
N LEU A 289 4.49 0.71 -8.80
CA LEU A 289 3.76 -0.43 -8.25
C LEU A 289 3.01 -0.10 -6.97
N ILE A 290 3.57 0.73 -6.07
CA ILE A 290 2.91 1.18 -4.84
C ILE A 290 1.63 1.96 -5.15
N THR A 291 1.57 2.67 -6.28
CA THR A 291 0.46 3.60 -6.59
C THR A 291 -0.40 3.18 -7.77
N CYS A 292 -0.15 2.02 -8.38
CA CYS A 292 -0.92 1.59 -9.55
C CYS A 292 -2.37 1.29 -9.14
N PRO A 293 -3.40 1.81 -9.83
CA PRO A 293 -4.79 1.70 -9.36
C PRO A 293 -5.33 0.27 -9.42
N MET A 294 -4.92 -0.49 -10.44
CA MET A 294 -5.31 -1.87 -10.67
C MET A 294 -4.11 -2.66 -11.19
N VAL A 295 -4.17 -3.98 -11.04
CA VAL A 295 -3.13 -4.90 -11.51
C VAL A 295 -3.68 -5.85 -12.55
N LYS A 296 -2.90 -6.06 -13.61
CA LYS A 296 -3.31 -6.86 -14.75
C LYS A 296 -2.47 -8.13 -14.85
N TYR A 297 -3.04 -9.26 -14.44
CA TYR A 297 -2.37 -10.56 -14.45
C TYR A 297 -3.36 -11.68 -14.77
N ARG A 298 -2.84 -12.89 -15.00
CA ARG A 298 -3.66 -14.08 -15.22
C ARG A 298 -3.64 -14.89 -13.94
N MET A 299 -4.80 -15.04 -13.30
CA MET A 299 -4.90 -15.92 -12.14
C MET A 299 -4.54 -17.36 -12.53
N PRO A 300 -4.07 -18.19 -11.58
CA PRO A 300 -3.85 -19.60 -11.85
C PRO A 300 -5.09 -20.25 -12.48
N TYR A 301 -4.89 -21.05 -13.53
CA TYR A 301 -5.93 -21.78 -14.26
C TYR A 301 -6.86 -20.94 -15.16
N ASP A 302 -6.80 -19.61 -15.08
CA ASP A 302 -7.53 -18.77 -16.01
C ASP A 302 -6.91 -18.78 -17.40
N LYS A 303 -7.78 -18.64 -18.42
CA LYS A 303 -7.38 -18.61 -19.82
C LYS A 303 -6.86 -17.23 -20.24
N TYR A 304 -7.40 -16.18 -19.64
CA TYR A 304 -7.18 -14.81 -20.06
C TYR A 304 -6.56 -13.97 -18.95
N VAL A 305 -5.85 -12.93 -19.35
CA VAL A 305 -5.34 -11.91 -18.43
C VAL A 305 -6.50 -10.98 -18.10
N GLU A 306 -6.77 -10.80 -16.82
CA GLU A 306 -7.83 -9.92 -16.32
C GLU A 306 -7.23 -8.79 -15.48
N GLU A 307 -8.05 -7.79 -15.22
CA GLU A 307 -7.71 -6.64 -14.39
C GLU A 307 -8.35 -6.83 -13.01
N HIS A 308 -7.53 -6.71 -11.97
CA HIS A 308 -7.89 -6.97 -10.59
C HIS A 308 -7.60 -5.73 -9.72
N PRO A 309 -8.35 -5.53 -8.62
CA PRO A 309 -8.08 -4.46 -7.66
C PRO A 309 -6.66 -4.53 -7.09
N HIS A 310 -6.09 -3.36 -6.80
CA HIS A 310 -4.85 -3.26 -6.02
C HIS A 310 -5.17 -3.47 -4.54
N LEU A 311 -4.93 -4.68 -4.02
CA LEU A 311 -5.25 -5.00 -2.62
C LEU A 311 -4.09 -4.71 -1.67
N ALA A 312 -2.85 -4.84 -2.13
CA ALA A 312 -1.69 -4.77 -1.26
C ALA A 312 -1.44 -3.38 -0.67
N SER A 313 -1.11 -3.36 0.61
CA SER A 313 -0.40 -2.27 1.26
C SER A 313 1.04 -2.70 1.52
N PHE A 314 1.97 -1.81 1.21
CA PHE A 314 3.39 -2.13 1.25
C PHE A 314 4.02 -1.78 2.59
N VAL A 315 4.86 -2.68 3.07
CA VAL A 315 5.77 -2.44 4.18
C VAL A 315 7.17 -2.89 3.80
N ALA A 316 8.19 -2.35 4.45
CA ALA A 316 9.56 -2.75 4.18
C ALA A 316 10.43 -2.68 5.43
N SER A 317 11.35 -3.62 5.54
CA SER A 317 12.44 -3.59 6.53
C SER A 317 13.76 -3.32 5.81
N VAL A 318 14.62 -2.50 6.41
CA VAL A 318 15.94 -2.18 5.84
C VAL A 318 17.01 -2.19 6.92
N ASN A 319 18.19 -2.72 6.60
CA ASN A 319 19.36 -2.63 7.45
C ASN A 319 20.21 -1.38 7.15
N GLY A 320 20.23 -0.47 8.12
CA GLY A 320 20.92 0.83 8.03
C GLY A 320 20.08 1.91 7.34
N ASN A 321 20.48 3.17 7.57
CA ASN A 321 19.66 4.32 7.25
C ASN A 321 19.75 4.76 5.77
N ASP A 322 20.85 4.45 5.08
CA ASP A 322 21.08 4.86 3.69
C ASP A 322 20.37 3.94 2.68
N PHE A 323 19.12 4.25 2.32
CA PHE A 323 18.37 3.44 1.33
C PHE A 323 17.59 4.25 0.30
N LEU A 324 17.29 5.52 0.54
CA LEU A 324 16.59 6.36 -0.43
C LEU A 324 17.61 6.95 -1.43
N THR A 325 17.51 6.59 -2.71
CA THR A 325 18.43 7.11 -3.74
C THR A 325 17.89 8.34 -4.48
N ASP A 326 16.57 8.57 -4.43
CA ASP A 326 15.92 9.71 -5.08
C ASP A 326 15.09 10.57 -4.10
N PRO A 327 15.50 11.83 -3.84
CA PRO A 327 14.81 12.76 -2.94
C PRO A 327 13.40 13.15 -3.41
N THR A 328 13.14 13.13 -4.73
CA THR A 328 11.86 13.65 -5.26
C THR A 328 10.72 12.65 -5.13
N GLY A 329 11.02 11.35 -5.07
CA GLY A 329 10.04 10.28 -4.95
C GLY A 329 9.85 9.72 -3.54
N SER A 330 10.49 10.29 -2.52
CA SER A 330 10.48 9.79 -1.14
C SER A 330 9.12 9.83 -0.45
N ARG A 331 8.15 10.63 -0.94
CA ARG A 331 6.81 10.72 -0.31
C ARG A 331 6.03 9.40 -0.24
N ARG A 332 6.42 8.41 -1.06
CA ARG A 332 5.83 7.06 -1.05
C ARG A 332 6.43 6.15 0.01
N PHE A 333 7.51 6.56 0.68
CA PHE A 333 8.16 5.79 1.73
C PHE A 333 8.04 6.56 3.05
N LEU A 334 7.61 5.88 4.11
CA LEU A 334 7.50 6.41 5.46
C LEU A 334 8.61 5.79 6.34
N PRO A 335 9.86 6.30 6.28
CA PRO A 335 10.97 5.76 7.04
C PRO A 335 10.90 6.08 8.53
N PHE A 336 11.12 5.05 9.34
CA PHE A 336 11.29 5.18 10.78
C PHE A 336 12.49 4.37 11.26
N GLU A 337 13.49 5.05 11.84
CA GLU A 337 14.64 4.40 12.47
C GLU A 337 14.21 3.77 13.80
N VAL A 338 14.20 2.44 13.83
CA VAL A 338 13.84 1.62 14.99
C VAL A 338 15.04 1.49 15.92
N LEU A 339 14.86 1.92 17.17
CA LEU A 339 15.83 1.75 18.26
C LEU A 339 15.62 0.40 18.97
N SER A 340 14.36 0.04 19.23
CA SER A 340 13.97 -1.24 19.83
C SER A 340 12.50 -1.58 19.57
N ILE A 341 12.18 -2.88 19.51
CA ILE A 341 10.81 -3.40 19.43
C ILE A 341 10.59 -4.39 20.57
N ASP A 342 9.53 -4.19 21.35
CA ASP A 342 9.00 -5.17 22.29
C ASP A 342 8.07 -6.14 21.53
N ILE A 343 8.68 -7.17 20.93
CA ILE A 343 7.98 -8.08 20.02
C ILE A 343 6.95 -8.96 20.74
N GLU A 344 7.20 -9.32 22.00
CA GLU A 344 6.28 -10.14 22.78
C GLU A 344 5.03 -9.34 23.16
N ARG A 345 5.19 -8.06 23.52
CA ARG A 345 4.05 -7.17 23.71
C ARG A 345 3.30 -6.93 22.40
N ALA A 346 4.01 -6.73 21.29
CA ALA A 346 3.37 -6.54 19.98
C ALA A 346 2.51 -7.75 19.56
N LYS A 347 2.96 -8.99 19.80
CA LYS A 347 2.18 -10.22 19.55
C LYS A 347 0.92 -10.33 20.42
N ALA A 348 0.92 -9.73 21.60
CA ALA A 348 -0.22 -9.74 22.50
C ALA A 348 -1.33 -8.74 22.09
N VAL A 349 -1.00 -7.73 21.28
CA VAL A 349 -1.97 -6.76 20.76
C VAL A 349 -2.86 -7.44 19.72
N SER A 350 -4.17 -7.36 19.91
CA SER A 350 -5.13 -7.89 18.94
C SER A 350 -5.19 -7.01 17.69
N MET A 351 -4.75 -7.56 16.55
CA MET A 351 -4.81 -6.88 15.27
C MET A 351 -6.25 -6.64 14.80
N ASP A 352 -7.21 -7.46 15.24
CA ASP A 352 -8.64 -7.23 15.01
C ASP A 352 -9.11 -5.92 15.67
N ASN A 353 -8.66 -5.65 16.90
CA ASN A 353 -8.98 -4.39 17.59
C ASN A 353 -8.30 -3.19 16.91
N VAL A 354 -7.04 -3.36 16.47
CA VAL A 354 -6.30 -2.32 15.73
C VAL A 354 -7.04 -1.94 14.44
N TYR A 355 -7.44 -2.93 13.63
CA TYR A 355 -8.18 -2.65 12.41
C TYR A 355 -9.64 -2.24 12.63
N ALA A 356 -10.26 -2.64 13.73
CA ALA A 356 -11.59 -2.14 14.10
C ALA A 356 -11.54 -0.64 14.41
N GLU A 357 -10.51 -0.17 15.12
CA GLU A 357 -10.25 1.27 15.32
C GLU A 357 -9.97 1.97 13.99
N ALA A 358 -9.10 1.40 13.13
CA ALA A 358 -8.79 1.98 11.82
C ALA A 358 -10.04 2.10 10.91
N LYS A 359 -10.93 1.09 10.92
CA LYS A 359 -12.20 1.09 10.20
C LYS A 359 -13.17 2.15 10.75
N ALA A 360 -13.23 2.32 12.06
CA ALA A 360 -14.05 3.35 12.67
C ALA A 360 -13.53 4.76 12.32
N LEU A 361 -12.21 4.97 12.33
CA LEU A 361 -11.58 6.22 11.85
C LEU A 361 -11.94 6.50 10.39
N LEU A 362 -11.87 5.50 9.50
CA LEU A 362 -12.28 5.65 8.11
C LEU A 362 -13.76 6.07 7.99
N SER A 363 -14.63 5.47 8.81
CA SER A 363 -16.07 5.70 8.77
C SER A 363 -16.46 7.11 9.21
N ILE A 364 -15.68 7.74 10.10
CA ILE A 364 -15.88 9.14 10.53
C ILE A 364 -15.17 10.16 9.62
N GLY A 365 -14.56 9.71 8.52
CA GLY A 365 -13.87 10.59 7.56
C GLY A 365 -12.49 11.05 8.00
N PHE A 366 -11.78 10.27 8.82
CA PHE A 366 -10.40 10.57 9.19
C PHE A 366 -9.50 10.71 7.95
N ARG A 367 -8.72 11.80 7.90
CA ARG A 367 -7.80 12.09 6.79
C ARG A 367 -6.53 11.23 6.91
N TYR A 368 -6.55 10.08 6.24
CA TYR A 368 -5.43 9.14 6.22
C TYR A 368 -4.36 9.47 5.17
N TRP A 369 -4.64 10.35 4.21
CA TRP A 369 -3.65 10.83 3.24
C TRP A 369 -2.87 12.03 3.79
N PHE A 370 -1.66 12.21 3.26
CA PHE A 370 -0.75 13.29 3.63
C PHE A 370 -1.03 14.52 2.75
N ASP A 371 -1.07 15.70 3.36
CA ASP A 371 -1.14 16.98 2.65
C ASP A 371 0.26 17.50 2.29
N ASP A 372 0.32 18.64 1.60
CA ASP A 372 1.59 19.21 1.14
C ASP A 372 2.53 19.63 2.31
N GLU A 373 1.97 20.03 3.45
CA GLU A 373 2.74 20.42 4.64
C GLU A 373 3.37 19.19 5.29
N GLU A 374 2.59 18.12 5.49
CA GLU A 374 3.06 16.85 6.02
C GLU A 374 4.02 16.13 5.07
N ILE A 375 3.80 16.24 3.75
CA ILE A 375 4.74 15.74 2.74
C ILE A 375 6.07 16.51 2.84
N THR A 376 6.02 17.83 3.00
CA THR A 376 7.23 18.65 3.16
C THR A 376 7.99 18.28 4.44
N GLU A 377 7.26 18.04 5.53
CA GLU A 377 7.85 17.57 6.78
C GLU A 377 8.44 16.16 6.63
N LEU A 378 7.70 15.23 6.02
CA LEU A 378 8.19 13.89 5.70
C LEU A 378 9.47 13.95 4.88
N TYR A 379 9.58 14.86 3.90
CA TYR A 379 10.80 15.04 3.11
C TYR A 379 11.97 15.46 3.99
N ARG A 380 11.77 16.43 4.90
CA ARG A 380 12.81 16.90 5.83
C ARG A 380 13.31 15.77 6.73
N GLU A 381 12.39 15.02 7.34
CA GLU A 381 12.75 13.90 8.21
C GLU A 381 13.34 12.71 7.43
N SER A 382 13.06 12.63 6.13
CA SER A 382 13.62 11.58 5.26
C SER A 382 15.02 11.89 4.75
N GLU A 383 15.55 13.11 4.94
CA GLU A 383 16.90 13.49 4.48
C GLU A 383 17.98 12.62 5.12
N ASP A 384 17.83 12.26 6.40
CA ASP A 384 18.76 11.42 7.15
C ASP A 384 18.84 9.96 6.64
N PHE A 385 17.87 9.53 5.81
CA PHE A 385 17.84 8.19 5.20
C PHE A 385 18.32 8.17 3.74
N GLN A 386 18.73 9.32 3.21
CA GLN A 386 19.25 9.40 1.85
C GLN A 386 20.68 8.90 1.77
N VAL A 387 20.97 8.12 0.74
CA VAL A 387 22.33 7.64 0.49
C VAL A 387 23.30 8.82 0.33
N GLN A 388 24.30 8.87 1.21
CA GLN A 388 25.43 9.78 1.08
C GLN A 388 26.38 9.26 -0.01
N THR A 389 26.47 10.00 -1.12
CA THR A 389 27.40 9.66 -2.21
C THR A 389 28.78 10.25 -1.92
N ALA A 390 29.83 9.62 -2.44
CA ALA A 390 31.20 10.15 -2.35
C ALA A 390 31.29 11.59 -2.91
N GLU A 391 30.53 11.89 -3.97
CA GLU A 391 30.41 13.24 -4.51
C GLU A 391 29.84 14.24 -3.52
N MET A 392 28.79 13.88 -2.76
CA MET A 392 28.19 14.75 -1.75
C MET A 392 29.14 15.00 -0.59
N GLU A 393 29.78 13.94 -0.09
CA GLU A 393 30.75 14.04 1.00
C GLU A 393 31.90 14.97 0.62
N LEU A 394 32.52 14.73 -0.54
CA LEU A 394 33.63 15.54 -1.03
C LEU A 394 33.20 16.98 -1.34
N LEU A 395 31.99 17.17 -1.87
CA LEU A 395 31.43 18.48 -2.13
C LEU A 395 31.30 19.29 -0.83
N LEU A 396 30.63 18.72 0.19
CA LEU A 396 30.43 19.39 1.48
C LEU A 396 31.75 19.63 2.24
N ARG A 397 32.73 18.74 2.07
CA ARG A 397 34.04 18.85 2.72
C ARG A 397 34.96 19.89 2.07
N CYS A 398 34.82 20.16 0.77
CA CYS A 398 35.74 21.02 0.02
C CYS A 398 35.13 22.36 -0.42
N PHE A 399 33.80 22.49 -0.39
CA PHE A 399 33.10 23.66 -0.89
C PHE A 399 32.05 24.17 0.09
N GLU A 400 32.01 25.50 0.25
CA GLU A 400 30.98 26.21 0.98
C GLU A 400 30.03 26.93 0.02
N LYS A 401 28.78 27.11 0.49
CA LYS A 401 27.85 28.04 -0.14
C LYS A 401 28.37 29.46 0.06
N PRO A 402 28.51 30.24 -1.02
CA PRO A 402 28.91 31.62 -0.88
C PRO A 402 27.78 32.48 -0.30
N THR A 403 28.03 33.14 0.83
CA THR A 403 27.19 34.23 1.35
C THR A 403 27.37 35.49 0.51
N GLU A 404 26.37 36.41 0.52
CA GLU A 404 26.36 37.60 -0.34
C GLU A 404 27.65 38.46 -0.22
N ASP A 405 28.31 38.43 0.95
CA ASP A 405 29.52 39.20 1.25
C ASP A 405 30.84 38.42 1.15
N SER A 406 30.85 37.22 0.54
CA SER A 406 32.06 36.38 0.47
C SER A 406 33.03 36.83 -0.65
N PRO A 407 34.26 37.31 -0.34
CA PRO A 407 35.18 37.88 -1.35
C PRO A 407 35.88 36.85 -2.27
N ASN A 408 35.66 35.54 -2.07
CA ASN A 408 36.36 34.45 -2.78
C ASN A 408 35.39 33.49 -3.51
N CYS A 409 34.27 34.00 -4.01
CA CYS A 409 33.31 33.21 -4.78
C CYS A 409 33.86 32.90 -6.18
N THR A 410 33.86 31.63 -6.56
CA THR A 410 34.21 31.18 -7.91
C THR A 410 33.01 30.56 -8.59
N TYR A 411 32.96 30.67 -9.91
CA TYR A 411 31.94 29.98 -10.71
C TYR A 411 32.60 28.77 -11.34
N MET A 412 32.08 27.58 -11.04
CA MET A 412 32.61 26.33 -11.56
C MET A 412 31.50 25.48 -12.17
N THR A 413 31.75 24.91 -13.34
CA THR A 413 30.94 23.84 -13.91
C THR A 413 31.05 22.57 -13.06
N THR A 414 30.08 21.66 -13.20
CA THR A 414 30.16 20.34 -12.56
C THR A 414 31.44 19.59 -12.93
N THR A 415 31.88 19.70 -14.19
CA THR A 415 33.15 19.11 -14.66
C THR A 415 34.35 19.70 -13.93
N GLU A 416 34.44 21.03 -13.80
CA GLU A 416 35.56 21.67 -13.10
C GLU A 416 35.60 21.29 -11.61
N ILE A 417 34.44 21.12 -10.97
CA ILE A 417 34.34 20.65 -9.57
C ILE A 417 34.86 19.22 -9.45
N ILE A 418 34.44 18.32 -10.35
CA ILE A 418 34.95 16.94 -10.39
C ILE A 418 36.46 16.91 -10.65
N THR A 419 36.95 17.69 -11.64
CA THR A 419 38.37 17.75 -11.95
C THR A 419 39.17 18.24 -10.75
N TYR A 420 38.68 19.24 -10.01
CA TYR A 420 39.33 19.71 -8.79
C TYR A 420 39.36 18.64 -7.69
N LEU A 421 38.24 17.97 -7.43
CA LEU A 421 38.17 16.92 -6.40
C LEU A 421 38.99 15.69 -6.77
N GLY A 422 39.03 15.32 -8.06
CA GLY A 422 39.81 14.20 -8.59
C GLY A 422 41.33 14.37 -8.43
N LEU A 423 41.83 15.56 -8.08
CA LEU A 423 43.22 15.74 -7.67
C LEU A 423 43.52 15.16 -6.28
N TYR A 424 42.48 14.97 -5.46
CA TYR A 424 42.59 14.58 -4.04
C TYR A 424 41.95 13.23 -3.73
N THR A 425 41.29 12.59 -4.71
CA THR A 425 40.70 11.26 -4.56
C THR A 425 41.01 10.38 -5.76
N HIS A 426 41.28 9.10 -5.51
CA HIS A 426 41.39 8.07 -6.55
C HIS A 426 40.03 7.45 -6.89
N HIS A 427 38.97 7.76 -6.15
CA HIS A 427 37.63 7.27 -6.43
C HIS A 427 37.06 7.97 -7.68
N PRO A 428 36.54 7.21 -8.67
CA PRO A 428 35.96 7.80 -9.86
C PRO A 428 34.67 8.55 -9.51
N LEU A 429 34.60 9.84 -9.85
CA LEU A 429 33.44 10.69 -9.59
C LEU A 429 32.54 10.77 -10.83
N SER A 430 31.23 10.70 -10.62
CA SER A 430 30.21 10.78 -11.66
C SER A 430 29.71 12.21 -11.85
N LEU A 431 29.74 12.70 -13.11
CA LEU A 431 29.19 14.02 -13.47
C LEU A 431 27.71 14.15 -13.14
N LYS A 432 26.96 13.05 -13.27
CA LYS A 432 25.54 13.01 -12.90
C LYS A 432 25.37 13.15 -11.38
N HIS A 433 26.07 12.32 -10.59
CA HIS A 433 25.91 12.34 -9.12
C HIS A 433 26.43 13.64 -8.50
N MET A 434 27.51 14.23 -9.03
CA MET A 434 27.97 15.55 -8.59
C MET A 434 26.96 16.64 -8.92
N GLY A 435 26.31 16.58 -10.08
CA GLY A 435 25.23 17.50 -10.44
C GLY A 435 24.02 17.40 -9.51
N GLU A 436 23.63 16.17 -9.16
CA GLU A 436 22.58 15.88 -8.18
C GLU A 436 22.99 16.39 -6.77
N ALA A 437 24.23 16.15 -6.34
CA ALA A 437 24.77 16.64 -5.07
C ALA A 437 24.79 18.16 -4.98
N LEU A 438 25.22 18.88 -6.03
CA LEU A 438 25.22 20.35 -6.08
C LEU A 438 23.82 20.95 -5.95
N LYS A 439 22.86 20.37 -6.69
CA LYS A 439 21.45 20.78 -6.60
C LYS A 439 20.90 20.54 -5.20
N ARG A 440 21.13 19.34 -4.64
CA ARG A 440 20.65 18.95 -3.31
C ARG A 440 21.26 19.80 -2.21
N ALA A 441 22.58 19.99 -2.25
CA ALA A 441 23.26 20.86 -1.32
C ALA A 441 22.79 22.30 -1.47
N GLY A 442 22.04 22.70 -2.51
CA GLY A 442 21.46 24.04 -2.64
C GLY A 442 22.45 25.07 -3.18
N PHE A 443 23.41 24.65 -4.01
CA PHE A 443 24.29 25.57 -4.71
C PHE A 443 23.55 26.28 -5.85
N GLU A 444 23.74 27.59 -5.94
CA GLU A 444 23.09 28.42 -6.95
C GLU A 444 23.63 28.10 -8.35
N LYS A 445 22.75 27.65 -9.24
CA LYS A 445 23.07 27.36 -10.64
C LYS A 445 22.75 28.58 -11.51
N VAL A 446 23.77 29.15 -12.13
CA VAL A 446 23.64 30.33 -12.99
C VAL A 446 24.11 30.05 -14.41
N SER A 447 23.50 30.70 -15.38
CA SER A 447 23.94 30.66 -16.78
C SER A 447 24.94 31.78 -17.03
N LYS A 448 26.16 31.43 -17.42
CA LYS A 448 27.24 32.41 -17.71
C LYS A 448 27.72 32.23 -19.15
N ARG A 449 27.90 33.35 -19.85
CA ARG A 449 28.50 33.38 -21.19
C ARG A 449 29.99 33.73 -21.05
N ARG A 450 30.86 32.97 -21.72
CA ARG A 450 32.22 33.45 -22.04
C ARG A 450 32.11 34.39 -23.25
N GLU A 451 32.97 35.40 -23.33
CA GLU A 451 32.98 36.43 -24.38
C GLU A 451 32.69 35.84 -25.78
N GLY A 452 31.48 36.09 -26.30
CA GLY A 452 31.02 35.65 -27.63
C GLY A 452 30.57 34.19 -27.77
N GLY A 453 30.62 33.36 -26.72
CA GLY A 453 30.29 31.94 -26.76
C GLY A 453 28.87 31.56 -26.30
N SER A 454 28.52 30.27 -26.48
CA SER A 454 27.28 29.68 -25.98
C SER A 454 27.17 29.78 -24.45
N PRO A 455 25.95 29.94 -23.88
CA PRO A 455 25.76 29.95 -22.44
C PRO A 455 26.15 28.61 -21.81
N ILE A 456 26.92 28.65 -20.72
CA ILE A 456 27.32 27.49 -19.92
C ILE A 456 26.73 27.63 -18.52
N TYR A 457 26.14 26.55 -18.01
CA TYR A 457 25.66 26.51 -16.62
C TYR A 457 26.81 26.25 -15.66
N VAL A 458 26.95 27.12 -14.67
CA VAL A 458 27.98 27.07 -13.61
C VAL A 458 27.32 27.20 -12.25
N TYR A 459 27.99 26.69 -11.22
CA TYR A 459 27.59 26.83 -9.83
C TYR A 459 28.44 27.87 -9.13
N LYS A 460 27.81 28.74 -8.34
CA LYS A 460 28.52 29.68 -7.47
C LYS A 460 29.03 28.91 -6.24
N VAL A 461 30.35 28.74 -6.12
CA VAL A 461 30.98 27.93 -5.06
C VAL A 461 32.14 28.68 -4.42
N LYS A 462 32.38 28.45 -3.13
CA LYS A 462 33.57 28.92 -2.42
C LYS A 462 34.42 27.72 -2.03
N LYS A 463 35.67 27.67 -2.51
CA LYS A 463 36.61 26.59 -2.14
C LYS A 463 37.09 26.80 -0.71
N ILE A 464 37.10 25.74 0.09
CA ILE A 464 37.74 25.75 1.42
C ILE A 464 39.25 25.62 1.21
N LEU A 465 40.01 26.59 1.72
CA LEU A 465 41.46 26.64 1.60
C LEU A 465 42.12 26.74 2.99
N PRO A 466 43.19 25.98 3.27
CA PRO A 466 43.75 24.91 2.43
C PRO A 466 42.77 23.74 2.25
N CYS A 467 42.89 22.99 1.14
CA CYS A 467 41.96 21.89 0.84
C CYS A 467 41.93 20.87 2.00
N PRO A 468 40.78 20.60 2.63
CA PRO A 468 40.69 19.73 3.81
C PRO A 468 41.04 18.25 3.57
N LEU A 469 41.30 17.86 2.32
CA LEU A 469 41.71 16.51 1.92
C LEU A 469 43.24 16.32 1.94
N LEU A 470 44.02 17.39 2.02
CA LEU A 470 45.49 17.34 1.99
C LEU A 470 46.12 16.65 3.23
N GLY A 471 45.39 16.53 4.34
CA GLY A 471 45.89 15.91 5.59
C GLY A 471 45.56 14.42 5.78
N SER A 472 44.57 13.90 5.05
CA SER A 472 44.05 12.53 5.25
C SER A 472 44.87 11.44 4.53
N CYS A 473 45.69 11.80 3.54
CA CYS A 473 46.50 10.85 2.77
C CYS A 473 47.92 10.62 3.35
N ASN A 474 48.33 11.31 4.42
CA ASN A 474 49.70 11.23 4.96
C ASN A 474 49.87 10.26 6.15
N TYR A 475 48.83 9.49 6.54
CA TYR A 475 48.91 8.54 7.67
C TYR A 475 48.82 7.05 7.27
N GLN A 476 48.96 6.73 5.98
CA GLN A 476 49.17 5.35 5.51
C GLN A 476 50.39 5.29 4.59
N MET A 477 51.57 5.32 5.19
CA MET A 477 52.79 4.77 4.62
C MET A 477 53.43 3.81 5.61
#